data_AF-A0A656Z5M4-F1
#
_entry.id   AF-A0A656Z5M4-F1
#
_cell.length_a   1.000
_cell.length_b   1.000
_cell.length_c   1.000
_cell.angle_alpha   90.00
_cell.angle_beta   90.00
_cell.angle_gamma   90.00
#
_symmetry.space_group_name_H-M   'P 1'
#
loop_
_entity.id
_entity.type
_entity.pdbx_description
1 polymer ?
#
loop_
_entity_poly.entity_id
_entity_poly.type
_entity_poly.pdbx_seq_one_letter_code
_entity_poly.pdbx_strand_id
1 'polypeptide(L)' 'MRKLLLALASATMLTTAAGAATVYPIDRATILVNSPFDFKVEFDKVVKPEDVKVTVNGQDYEAVFGSKAEFTG' A
#
# COMPACT_ATOMS: atom_id res chain seq x y z
N MET A 1 36.19 -16.30 -13.35
CA MET A 1 34.82 -16.23 -13.93
C MET A 1 33.80 -17.09 -13.18
N ARG A 2 34.06 -18.37 -12.90
CA ARG A 2 33.09 -19.26 -12.21
C ARG A 2 32.65 -18.78 -10.81
N LYS A 3 33.59 -18.25 -10.00
CA LYS A 3 33.29 -17.69 -8.67
C LYS A 3 32.40 -16.43 -8.72
N LEU A 4 32.55 -15.62 -9.77
CA LEU A 4 31.76 -14.41 -10.01
C LEU A 4 30.32 -14.77 -10.40
N LEU A 5 30.15 -15.79 -11.25
CA LEU A 5 28.84 -16.33 -11.61
C LEU A 5 28.12 -16.94 -10.41
N LEU A 6 28.84 -17.67 -9.54
CA LEU A 6 28.29 -18.23 -8.31
C LEU A 6 27.85 -17.14 -7.32
N ALA A 7 28.66 -16.09 -7.14
CA ALA A 7 28.31 -14.96 -6.28
C ALA A 7 27.09 -14.18 -6.79
N LEU A 8 26.97 -14.02 -8.10
CA LEU A 8 25.82 -13.35 -8.72
C LEU A 8 24.55 -14.19 -8.60
N ALA A 9 24.65 -15.52 -8.78
CA ALA A 9 23.52 -16.44 -8.60
C ALA A 9 23.03 -16.50 -7.16
N SER A 10 23.93 -16.42 -6.16
CA SER A 10 23.52 -16.38 -4.75
C SER A 10 22.81 -15.09 -4.36
N ALA A 11 23.13 -13.96 -5.00
CA ALA A 11 22.52 -12.67 -4.69
C ALA A 11 21.05 -12.56 -5.16
N THR A 12 20.68 -13.26 -6.24
CA THR A 12 19.31 -13.24 -6.77
C THR A 12 18.36 -14.21 -6.07
N MET A 13 18.87 -15.14 -5.25
CA MET A 13 18.06 -16.08 -4.48
C MET A 13 17.43 -15.49 -3.21
N LEU A 14 17.78 -14.25 -2.84
CA LEU A 14 17.20 -13.54 -1.68
C LEU A 14 15.92 -12.74 -2.02
N THR A 15 15.33 -12.90 -3.20
CA THR A 15 14.05 -12.26 -3.51
C THR A 15 12.92 -12.98 -2.78
N THR A 16 12.57 -12.47 -1.60
CA THR A 16 11.34 -12.85 -0.92
C THR A 16 10.15 -12.47 -1.81
N ALA A 17 9.18 -13.38 -1.97
CA ALA A 17 7.92 -13.05 -2.63
C ALA A 17 7.34 -11.79 -1.96
N ALA A 18 7.04 -10.76 -2.76
CA ALA A 18 6.35 -9.57 -2.29
C ALA A 18 4.92 -9.97 -1.90
N GLY A 19 4.75 -10.49 -0.69
CA GLY A 19 3.44 -10.70 -0.11
C GLY A 19 2.81 -9.33 0.08
N ALA A 20 1.73 -9.05 -0.64
CA ALA A 20 0.91 -7.88 -0.36
C ALA A 20 0.58 -7.90 1.14
N ALA A 21 0.94 -6.84 1.86
CA ALA A 21 0.62 -6.74 3.27
C ALA A 21 -0.90 -6.85 3.41
N THR A 22 -1.36 -7.86 4.15
CA THR A 22 -2.77 -8.03 4.46
C THR A 22 -3.20 -6.85 5.32
N VAL A 23 -3.99 -5.95 4.74
CA VAL A 23 -4.56 -4.81 5.46
C VAL A 23 -5.71 -5.36 6.30
N TYR A 24 -5.48 -5.55 7.59
CA TYR A 24 -6.54 -5.96 8.52
C TYR A 24 -7.50 -4.79 8.74
N PRO A 25 -8.82 -5.04 8.87
CA PRO A 25 -9.77 -4.01 9.29
C PRO A 25 -9.33 -3.46 10.65
N ILE A 26 -8.87 -2.20 10.66
CA ILE A 26 -8.49 -1.51 11.87
C ILE A 26 -9.77 -0.95 12.48
N ASP A 27 -10.47 -1.77 13.26
CA ASP A 27 -11.62 -1.26 14.02
C ASP A 27 -11.15 -0.32 15.12
N ARG A 28 -9.95 -0.59 15.69
CA ARG A 28 -9.24 0.24 16.68
C ARG A 28 -7.73 -0.02 16.62
N ALA A 29 -6.96 0.90 16.02
CA ALA A 29 -5.50 0.93 16.19
C ALA A 29 -5.06 2.17 16.94
N THR A 30 -4.01 2.00 17.74
CA THR A 30 -3.25 3.12 18.27
C THR A 30 -2.08 3.34 17.31
N ILE A 31 -2.17 4.40 16.50
CA ILE A 31 -1.06 4.85 15.66
C ILE A 31 -0.24 5.85 16.49
N LEU A 32 1.08 5.66 16.55
CA LEU A 32 1.96 6.62 17.20
C LEU A 32 1.85 7.97 16.49
N VAL A 33 1.67 9.03 17.27
CA VAL A 33 1.61 10.40 16.75
C VAL A 33 2.85 10.67 15.89
N ASN A 34 2.63 11.18 14.67
CA ASN A 34 3.65 11.44 13.63
C ASN A 34 4.29 10.21 12.98
N SER A 35 3.83 8.98 13.26
CA SER A 35 4.26 7.83 12.48
C SER A 35 3.71 7.92 11.06
N PRO A 36 4.54 7.72 10.01
CA PRO A 36 4.02 7.59 8.65
C PRO A 36 3.15 6.34 8.55
N PHE A 37 2.10 6.43 7.74
CA PHE A 37 1.25 5.30 7.39
C PHE A 37 0.66 5.51 6.00
N ASP A 38 0.41 4.41 5.29
CA ASP A 38 -0.31 4.43 4.02
C ASP A 38 -1.81 4.22 4.27
N PHE A 39 -2.64 4.91 3.50
CA PHE A 39 -4.09 4.74 3.51
C PHE A 39 -4.53 4.09 2.20
N LYS A 40 -5.07 2.87 2.27
CA LYS A 40 -5.55 2.11 1.11
C LYS A 40 -6.97 1.63 1.34
N VAL A 41 -7.82 1.81 0.32
CA VAL A 41 -9.20 1.31 0.28
C VAL A 41 -9.26 0.24 -0.80
N GLU A 42 -9.74 -0.96 -0.43
CA GLU A 42 -9.88 -2.08 -1.36
C GLU A 42 -11.37 -2.40 -1.55
N PHE A 43 -11.73 -2.80 -2.77
CA PHE A 43 -13.09 -3.20 -3.13
C PHE A 43 -13.07 -4.64 -3.62
N ASP A 44 -14.07 -5.43 -3.24
CA ASP A 44 -14.21 -6.83 -3.69
C ASP A 44 -14.45 -6.98 -5.21
N LYS A 45 -14.67 -5.87 -5.90
CA LYS A 45 -14.93 -5.80 -7.34
C LYS A 45 -14.32 -4.53 -7.93
N VAL A 46 -14.11 -4.54 -9.23
CA VAL A 46 -13.74 -3.34 -9.98
C VAL A 46 -14.90 -2.33 -9.93
N VAL A 47 -14.61 -1.12 -9.46
CA VAL A 47 -15.54 0.02 -9.41
C VAL A 47 -14.98 1.15 -10.26
N LYS A 48 -15.84 2.04 -10.74
CA LYS A 48 -15.37 3.23 -11.46
C LYS A 48 -14.93 4.29 -10.45
N PRO A 49 -13.87 5.07 -10.73
CA PRO A 49 -13.43 6.14 -9.84
C PRO A 49 -14.55 7.13 -9.50
N GLU A 50 -15.40 7.48 -10.47
CA GLU A 50 -16.52 8.41 -10.26
C GLU A 50 -17.60 7.90 -9.28
N ASP A 51 -17.67 6.59 -9.04
CA ASP A 51 -18.64 5.98 -8.12
C ASP A 51 -18.11 5.93 -6.68
N VAL A 52 -16.86 6.33 -6.44
CA VAL A 52 -16.19 6.23 -5.15
C VAL A 52 -16.05 7.60 -4.49
N LYS A 53 -16.48 7.68 -3.23
CA LYS A 53 -16.26 8.84 -2.36
C LYS A 53 -15.56 8.40 -1.09
N VAL A 54 -14.40 8.99 -0.82
CA VAL A 54 -13.62 8.76 0.40
C VAL A 54 -13.64 10.03 1.24
N THR A 55 -14.02 9.90 2.50
CA THR A 55 -14.00 11.01 3.46
C THR A 55 -13.21 10.64 4.71
N VAL A 56 -12.45 11.58 5.25
CA VAL A 56 -11.77 11.47 6.54
C VAL A 56 -12.40 12.49 7.49
N ASN A 57 -13.03 12.03 8.57
CA ASN A 57 -13.77 12.87 9.51
C ASN A 57 -14.81 13.80 8.82
N GLY A 58 -15.46 13.31 7.76
CA GLY A 58 -16.46 14.06 6.98
C GLY A 58 -15.88 15.05 5.96
N GLN A 59 -14.56 15.23 5.89
CA GLN A 59 -13.87 16.04 4.88
C GLN A 59 -13.39 15.18 3.72
N ASP A 60 -13.22 15.79 2.55
CA ASP A 60 -12.65 15.12 1.39
C ASP A 60 -11.20 14.66 1.67
N TYR A 61 -10.84 13.46 1.23
CA TYR A 61 -9.53 12.88 1.51
C TYR A 61 -8.38 13.70 0.89
N GLU A 62 -8.58 14.30 -0.29
CA GLU A 62 -7.55 15.08 -1.00
C GLU A 62 -7.22 16.34 -0.18
N ALA A 63 -8.22 16.94 0.46
CA ALA A 63 -8.03 18.09 1.34
C ALA A 63 -7.29 17.73 2.64
N VAL A 64 -7.48 16.51 3.15
CA VAL A 64 -6.85 16.05 4.41
C VAL A 64 -5.42 15.58 4.19
N PHE A 65 -5.16 14.84 3.11
CA PHE A 65 -3.83 14.28 2.83
C PHE A 65 -2.97 15.17 1.92
N GLY A 66 -3.57 16.13 1.22
CA GLY A 66 -2.86 17.07 0.34
C GLY A 66 -2.40 16.46 -0.99
N SER A 67 -2.89 15.27 -1.34
CA SER A 67 -2.54 14.56 -2.56
C SER A 67 -3.71 13.75 -3.10
N LYS A 68 -3.71 13.52 -4.42
CA LYS A 68 -4.68 12.65 -5.08
C LYS A 68 -4.34 11.18 -4.86
N ALA A 69 -5.36 10.37 -4.67
CA ALA A 69 -5.20 8.94 -4.56
C ALA A 69 -4.83 8.34 -5.93
N GLU A 70 -4.00 7.31 -5.91
CA GLU A 70 -3.81 6.44 -7.06
C GLU A 70 -4.98 5.47 -7.15
N PHE A 71 -5.61 5.38 -8.32
CA PHE A 71 -6.67 4.40 -8.57
C PHE A 71 -6.13 3.33 -9.51
N THR A 72 -5.76 2.18 -8.93
CA THR A 72 -5.16 1.05 -9.66
C THR A 72 -6.17 -0.09 -9.76
N GLY A 73 -6.23 -0.76 -10.92
CA GLY A 73 -7.14 -1.88 -11.21
C GLY A 73 -6.43 -3.08 -11.77
#